data_AF-A0A6D1AGR0-F1
#
_entry.id   AF-A0A6D1AGR0-F1
#
_cell.length_a   1.000
_cell.length_b   1.000
_cell.length_c   1.000
_cell.angle_alpha   90.00
_cell.angle_beta   90.00
_cell.angle_gamma   90.00
#
_symmetry.space_group_name_H-M   'P 1'
#
loop_
_entity.id
_entity.type
_entity.pdbx_description
1 polymer ?
#
loop_
_entity_poly.entity_id
_entity_poly.type
_entity_poly.pdbx_seq_one_letter_code
_entity_poly.pdbx_strand_id
1 'polypeptide(L)'
;ELHNYLAQIQIEVDRFAKSHFRNRQKISSLEGKLRNIKGLGHNMEQKLLNHFKSYAKIYDASVEELAKIVPINIAKSIKNKDYE
;
A
#
# COMPACT_ATOMS: atom_id res chain seq x y z
N GLU A 1 -4.47 41.66 11.79
CA GLU A 1 -5.40 40.62 12.28
C GLU A 1 -6.07 39.84 11.16
N LEU A 2 -6.74 40.50 10.21
CA LEU A 2 -7.37 39.85 9.04
C LEU A 2 -6.40 38.98 8.21
N HIS A 3 -5.19 39.49 7.94
CA HIS A 3 -4.17 38.74 7.22
C HIS A 3 -3.84 37.39 7.88
N ASN A 4 -3.73 37.37 9.21
CA ASN A 4 -3.40 36.15 9.95
C ASN A 4 -4.56 35.15 9.90
N TYR A 5 -5.80 35.64 9.93
CA TYR A 5 -6.99 34.80 9.79
C TYR A 5 -7.06 34.15 8.40
N LEU A 6 -6.83 34.92 7.34
CA LEU A 6 -6.79 34.40 5.96
C LEU A 6 -5.65 33.39 5.76
N ALA A 7 -4.49 33.64 6.36
CA ALA A 7 -3.37 32.71 6.33
C ALA A 7 -3.69 31.37 7.02
N GLN A 8 -4.42 31.39 8.14
CA GLN A 8 -4.88 30.16 8.82
C GLN A 8 -5.85 29.35 7.94
N ILE A 9 -6.79 30.02 7.28
CA ILE A 9 -7.69 29.37 6.32
C ILE A 9 -6.88 28.72 5.18
N GLN A 10 -5.88 29.43 4.64
CA GLN A 10 -5.04 28.89 3.58
C GLN A 10 -4.25 27.64 4.00
N ILE A 11 -3.71 27.63 5.22
CA ILE A 11 -3.01 26.47 5.79
C ILE A 11 -3.94 25.27 5.92
N GLU A 12 -5.18 25.49 6.37
CA GLU A 12 -6.18 24.44 6.53
C GLU A 12 -6.58 23.81 5.18
N VAL A 13 -6.80 24.65 4.17
CA VAL A 13 -7.11 24.19 2.80
C VAL A 13 -5.95 23.37 2.23
N ASP A 14 -4.71 23.86 2.36
CA ASP A 14 -3.51 23.15 1.90
C ASP A 14 -3.33 21.82 2.64
N ARG A 15 -3.53 21.79 3.96
CA ARG A 15 -3.51 20.57 4.78
C ARG A 15 -4.53 19.55 4.27
N PHE A 16 -5.76 20.00 4.00
CA PHE A 16 -6.83 19.13 3.50
C PHE A 16 -6.48 18.54 2.13
N ALA A 17 -6.03 19.38 1.19
CA ALA A 17 -5.61 18.95 -0.14
C ALA A 17 -4.46 17.93 -0.07
N LYS A 18 -3.39 18.24 0.70
CA LYS A 18 -2.25 17.34 0.91
C LYS A 18 -2.67 16.02 1.55
N SER A 19 -3.57 16.05 2.53
CA SER A 19 -4.10 14.85 3.17
C SER A 19 -4.80 13.93 2.16
N HIS A 20 -5.67 14.50 1.33
CA HIS A 20 -6.37 13.76 0.28
C HIS A 20 -5.40 13.12 -0.74
N PHE A 21 -4.41 13.87 -1.23
CA PHE A 21 -3.39 13.32 -2.12
C PHE A 21 -2.54 12.23 -1.46
N ARG A 22 -2.12 12.42 -0.20
CA ARG A 22 -1.39 11.40 0.56
C ARG A 22 -2.20 10.12 0.73
N ASN A 23 -3.50 10.22 0.98
CA ASN A 23 -4.37 9.05 1.10
C ASN A 23 -4.49 8.30 -0.23
N ARG A 24 -4.67 9.00 -1.35
CA ARG A 24 -4.65 8.38 -2.68
C ARG A 24 -3.31 7.73 -3.01
N GLN A 25 -2.21 8.41 -2.69
CA GLN A 25 -0.86 7.88 -2.91
C GLN A 25 -0.62 6.63 -2.04
N LYS A 26 -1.10 6.62 -0.79
CA LYS A 26 -0.99 5.44 0.09
C LYS A 26 -1.72 4.23 -0.49
N ILE A 27 -2.90 4.42 -1.07
CA ILE A 27 -3.66 3.36 -1.75
C ILE A 27 -2.93 2.87 -3.00
N SER A 28 -2.35 3.78 -3.80
CA SER A 28 -1.63 3.45 -5.04
C SER A 28 -0.21 2.91 -4.80
N SER A 29 0.33 3.09 -3.58
CA SER A 29 1.63 2.55 -3.17
C SER A 29 1.66 1.04 -3.30
N LEU A 30 2.86 0.49 -3.49
CA LEU A 30 3.10 -0.95 -3.55
C LEU A 30 2.57 -1.68 -2.30
N GLU A 31 2.69 -1.06 -1.12
CA GLU A 31 2.09 -1.55 0.13
C GLU A 31 0.56 -1.58 0.05
N GLY A 32 -0.05 -0.47 -0.39
CA GLY A 32 -1.50 -0.35 -0.51
C GLY A 32 -2.09 -1.39 -1.46
N LYS A 33 -1.44 -1.60 -2.61
CA LYS A 33 -1.81 -2.60 -3.61
C LYS A 33 -1.73 -4.02 -3.05
N LEU A 34 -0.66 -4.34 -2.33
CA LEU A 34 -0.49 -5.67 -1.72
C LEU A 34 -1.58 -5.93 -0.66
N ARG A 35 -1.90 -4.94 0.19
CA ARG A 35 -2.96 -5.04 1.21
C ARG A 35 -4.37 -5.11 0.63
N ASN A 36 -4.57 -4.62 -0.60
CA ASN A 36 -5.88 -4.64 -1.26
C ASN A 36 -6.28 -6.05 -1.76
N ILE A 37 -5.33 -6.99 -1.80
CA ILE A 37 -5.59 -8.37 -2.22
C ILE A 37 -6.50 -9.06 -1.20
N LYS A 38 -7.66 -9.53 -1.67
CA LYS A 38 -8.63 -10.26 -0.85
C LYS A 38 -7.98 -11.49 -0.20
N GLY A 39 -8.01 -11.53 1.13
CA GLY A 39 -7.48 -12.65 1.92
C GLY A 39 -6.02 -12.50 2.37
N LEU A 40 -5.31 -11.43 1.98
CA LEU A 40 -3.99 -11.13 2.56
C LEU A 40 -4.14 -10.42 3.91
N GLY A 41 -3.85 -11.14 4.99
CA GLY A 41 -3.83 -10.59 6.34
C GLY A 41 -2.50 -9.91 6.69
N HIS A 42 -2.51 -9.04 7.71
CA HIS A 42 -1.32 -8.32 8.19
C HIS A 42 -0.16 -9.26 8.59
N ASN A 43 -0.47 -10.40 9.20
CA ASN A 43 0.54 -11.40 9.58
C ASN A 43 1.25 -12.02 8.36
N MET A 44 0.56 -12.15 7.22
CA MET A 44 1.14 -12.70 5.99
C MET A 44 1.97 -11.64 5.26
N GLU A 45 1.47 -10.41 5.22
CA GLU A 45 2.22 -9.25 4.73
C GLU A 45 3.56 -9.11 5.44
N GLN A 46 3.57 -9.16 6.77
CA GLN A 46 4.80 -9.03 7.54
C GLN A 46 5.77 -10.20 7.31
N LYS A 47 5.26 -11.42 7.13
CA LYS A 47 6.10 -12.58 6.76
C LYS A 47 6.74 -12.41 5.39
N LEU A 48 5.98 -11.93 4.40
CA LEU A 48 6.51 -11.61 3.07
C LEU A 48 7.56 -10.52 3.14
N LEU A 49 7.31 -9.46 3.91
CA LEU A 49 8.25 -8.35 4.07
C LEU A 49 9.54 -8.80 4.76
N ASN A 50 9.45 -9.65 5.78
CA ASN A 50 10.62 -10.19 6.47
C ASN A 50 11.50 -11.05 5.54
N HIS A 51 10.88 -11.81 4.63
CA HIS A 51 11.62 -12.66 3.69
C HIS A 51 12.21 -11.86 2.52
N PHE A 52 11.38 -11.07 1.82
CA PHE A 52 11.77 -10.38 0.59
C PHE A 52 12.37 -9.00 0.83
N LYS A 53 12.23 -8.43 2.03
CA LYS A 53 12.74 -7.12 2.49
C LYS A 53 12.16 -5.88 1.76
N SER A 54 11.51 -6.05 0.62
CA SER A 54 10.93 -4.96 -0.17
C SER A 54 9.72 -5.43 -0.96
N TYR A 55 8.70 -4.56 -1.08
CA TYR A 55 7.51 -4.81 -1.88
C TYR A 55 7.85 -5.07 -3.36
N ALA A 56 8.84 -4.39 -3.93
CA ALA A 56 9.27 -4.64 -5.31
C ALA A 56 9.71 -6.09 -5.51
N LYS A 57 10.52 -6.62 -4.58
CA LYS A 57 10.99 -8.01 -4.62
C LYS A 57 9.85 -9.02 -4.44
N ILE A 58 8.79 -8.67 -3.71
CA ILE A 58 7.59 -9.51 -3.57
C ILE A 58 6.88 -9.65 -4.92
N TYR A 59 6.77 -8.56 -5.70
CA TYR A 59 6.16 -8.61 -7.03
C TYR A 59 7.02 -9.33 -8.08
N ASP A 60 8.34 -9.22 -7.95
CA ASP A 60 9.30 -9.90 -8.83
C ASP A 60 9.42 -11.40 -8.54
N ALA A 61 9.15 -11.84 -7.31
CA ALA A 61 9.24 -13.23 -6.88
C ALA A 61 8.37 -14.19 -7.72
N SER A 62 8.77 -15.46 -7.75
CA SER A 62 8.02 -16.52 -8.41
C SER A 62 6.84 -16.99 -7.55
N VAL A 63 5.83 -17.58 -8.20
CA VAL A 63 4.66 -18.14 -7.49
C VAL A 63 5.08 -19.23 -6.50
N GLU A 64 6.13 -19.99 -6.81
CA GLU A 64 6.67 -21.06 -5.96
C GLU A 64 7.30 -20.52 -4.68
N GLU A 65 8.05 -19.42 -4.76
CA GLU A 65 8.66 -18.78 -3.59
C GLU A 65 7.60 -18.12 -2.70
N LEU A 66 6.60 -17.49 -3.30
CA LEU A 66 5.46 -16.94 -2.58
C LEU A 66 4.62 -18.05 -1.92
N ALA A 67 4.39 -19.16 -2.61
CA ALA A 67 3.61 -20.30 -2.10
C ALA A 67 4.22 -20.98 -0.87
N LYS A 68 5.53 -20.82 -0.62
CA LYS A 68 6.19 -21.31 0.60
C LYS A 68 5.78 -20.54 1.85
N ILE A 69 5.37 -19.28 1.70
CA ILE A 69 5.09 -18.36 2.80
C ILE A 69 3.58 -18.13 2.96
N VAL A 70 2.87 -18.08 1.84
CA VAL A 70 1.44 -17.76 1.74
C VAL A 70 0.74 -18.86 0.95
N PRO A 71 -0.55 -19.14 1.21
CA PRO A 71 -1.32 -20.09 0.39
C PRO A 71 -1.22 -19.80 -1.11
N ILE A 72 -1.19 -20.87 -1.93
CA ILE A 72 -1.06 -20.80 -3.39
C ILE A 72 -2.08 -19.86 -4.04
N ASN A 73 -3.30 -19.80 -3.50
CA ASN A 73 -4.35 -18.90 -3.99
C ASN A 73 -3.93 -17.43 -3.89
N ILE A 74 -3.33 -17.04 -2.76
CA ILE A 74 -2.86 -15.66 -2.54
C ILE A 74 -1.60 -15.39 -3.37
N ALA A 75 -0.68 -16.35 -3.47
CA ALA A 75 0.51 -16.24 -4.31
C ALA A 75 0.15 -15.99 -5.79
N LYS A 76 -0.87 -16.68 -6.30
CA LYS A 76 -1.40 -16.45 -7.65
C LYS A 76 -2.05 -15.07 -7.77
N SER A 77 -2.86 -14.64 -6.81
CA SER A 77 -3.48 -13.31 -6.83
C SER A 77 -2.47 -12.16 -6.78
N ILE A 78 -1.36 -12.32 -6.06
CA ILE A 78 -0.25 -11.36 -6.05
C ILE A 78 0.35 -11.22 -7.46
N LYS A 79 0.56 -12.34 -8.18
CA LYS A 79 1.18 -12.32 -9.52
C LYS A 79 0.23 -11.87 -10.61
N ASN A 80 -1.03 -12.29 -10.53
CA ASN A 80 -2.10 -11.92 -11.47
C ASN A 80 -2.53 -10.46 -11.34
N LYS A 81 -2.04 -9.76 -10.31
CA LYS A 81 -2.38 -8.37 -10.02
C LYS A 81 -3.88 -8.17 -9.80
N ASP A 82 -4.51 -9.03 -9.00
CA ASP A 82 -5.93 -8.94 -8.63
C ASP A 82 -6.22 -7.73 -7.68
N TYR A 83 -5.46 -6.63 -7.82
CA TYR A 83 -5.54 -5.40 -7.07
C TYR A 83 -5.94 -4.18 -7.94
N GLU A 84 -6.26 -4.40 -9.22
CA GLU A 84 -6.91 -3.42 -10.12
C GLU A 84 -8.44 -3.42 -10.00
#